data_AF-A0A7C4TAL8-F1
#
_entry.id   AF-A0A7C4TAL8-F1
#
_cell.length_a   1.000
_cell.length_b   1.000
_cell.length_c   1.000
_cell.angle_alpha   90.00
_cell.angle_beta   90.00
_cell.angle_gamma   90.00
#
_symmetry.space_group_name_H-M   'P 1'
#
loop_
_entity.id
_entity.type
_entity.pdbx_description
1 polymer ?
#
loop_
_entity_poly.entity_id
_entity_poly.type
_entity_poly.pdbx_seq_one_letter_code
_entity_poly.pdbx_strand_id
1 'polypeptide(L)'
;MVRIFRGGVLDERFEGSVVVIGPRPTTMTGLVRGDLFVRDNSVCEVTGMVSGNLLAERTGKAVLRGMVAKSAKATGGDLEIYGMVVGDVVNEGGRVYVDRGSLVKGKVIGEKLDAPIPPGAPAAPPKPPG
;
A
#
# COMPACT_ATOMS: atom_id res chain seq x y z
N MET A 1 15.85 9.86 6.72
CA MET A 1 15.00 11.01 6.37
C MET A 1 13.59 10.49 6.08
N VAL A 2 12.55 11.18 6.55
CA VAL A 2 11.14 10.83 6.29
C VAL A 2 10.42 12.07 5.73
N ARG A 3 9.66 11.93 4.65
CA ARG A 3 8.88 13.03 4.06
C ARG A 3 7.39 12.73 4.08
N ILE A 4 6.59 13.74 4.43
CA ILE A 4 5.14 13.63 4.50
C ILE A 4 4.52 14.24 3.23
N PHE A 5 3.62 13.50 2.59
CA PHE A 5 2.84 13.94 1.43
C PHE A 5 1.35 14.01 1.79
N ARG A 6 0.66 15.02 1.24
CA ARG A 6 -0.75 15.33 1.54
C ARG A 6 -1.60 15.49 0.26
N GLY A 7 -1.46 14.54 -0.66
CA GLY A 7 -2.10 14.56 -1.97
C GLY A 7 -1.21 15.05 -3.10
N GLY A 8 -1.66 14.82 -4.33
CA GLY A 8 -0.99 15.24 -5.56
C GLY A 8 -0.15 14.14 -6.21
N VAL A 9 0.82 14.53 -7.02
CA VAL A 9 1.71 13.59 -7.73
C VAL A 9 3.09 13.61 -7.07
N LEU A 10 3.62 12.42 -6.78
CA LEU A 10 5.01 12.18 -6.40
C LEU A 10 5.70 11.49 -7.58
N ASP A 11 6.37 12.27 -8.42
CA ASP A 11 7.09 11.82 -9.63
C ASP A 11 8.62 11.86 -9.48
N GLU A 12 9.12 12.50 -8.43
CA GLU A 12 10.54 12.61 -8.16
C GLU A 12 11.16 11.31 -7.60
N ARG A 13 12.49 11.25 -7.65
CA ARG A 13 13.28 10.30 -6.85
C ARG A 13 13.45 10.85 -5.44
N PHE A 14 12.95 10.10 -4.46
CA PHE A 14 13.08 10.44 -3.05
C PHE A 14 14.01 9.45 -2.32
N GLU A 15 15.01 9.99 -1.62
CA GLU A 15 15.91 9.23 -0.75
C GLU A 15 15.34 9.19 0.68
N GLY A 16 14.99 7.98 1.14
CA GLY A 16 14.36 7.75 2.44
C GLY A 16 12.90 7.32 2.32
N SER A 17 12.19 7.36 3.46
CA SER A 17 10.82 6.86 3.57
C SER A 17 9.77 7.96 3.37
N VAL A 18 8.63 7.61 2.78
CA VAL A 18 7.52 8.53 2.51
C VAL A 18 6.29 8.12 3.33
N VAL A 19 5.62 9.10 3.91
CA VAL A 19 4.33 8.92 4.60
C VAL A 19 3.27 9.73 3.87
N VAL A 20 2.26 9.07 3.35
CA VAL A 20 1.10 9.70 2.70
C VAL A 20 -0.05 9.78 3.70
N ILE A 21 -0.58 10.99 3.90
CA ILE A 21 -1.66 11.27 4.83
C ILE A 21 -2.68 12.24 4.25
N GLY A 22 -3.89 12.23 4.80
CA GLY A 22 -4.93 13.21 4.47
C GLY A 22 -5.79 12.79 3.28
N PRO A 23 -6.94 13.46 3.11
CA PRO A 23 -8.05 12.96 2.28
C PRO A 23 -7.81 13.07 0.78
N ARG A 24 -6.75 13.77 0.36
CA ARG A 24 -6.46 13.97 -1.05
C ARG A 24 -5.74 12.76 -1.62
N PRO A 25 -6.21 12.17 -2.72
CA PRO A 25 -5.52 11.05 -3.36
C PRO A 25 -4.12 11.48 -3.79
N THR A 26 -3.17 10.56 -3.65
CA THR A 26 -1.79 10.72 -4.08
C THR A 26 -1.47 9.69 -5.15
N THR A 27 -0.84 10.12 -6.23
CA THR A 27 -0.28 9.21 -7.23
C THR A 27 1.23 9.23 -7.11
N MET A 28 1.84 8.09 -6.82
CA MET A 28 3.28 7.91 -6.76
C MET A 28 3.74 7.23 -8.05
N THR A 29 4.39 8.00 -8.93
CA THR A 29 4.96 7.54 -10.21
C THR A 29 6.48 7.43 -10.15
N GLY A 30 7.12 8.10 -9.18
CA GLY A 30 8.57 8.20 -9.06
C GLY A 30 9.26 6.99 -8.43
N LEU A 31 10.37 7.25 -7.74
CA LEU A 31 11.15 6.24 -7.01
C LEU A 31 11.26 6.62 -5.54
N VAL A 32 10.79 5.77 -4.62
CA VAL A 32 11.02 5.92 -3.18
C VAL A 32 12.10 4.93 -2.76
N ARG A 33 13.28 5.45 -2.40
CA ARG A 33 14.40 4.66 -1.86
C ARG A 33 14.28 4.44 -0.35
N GLY A 34 13.17 3.85 0.06
CA GLY A 34 12.81 3.61 1.45
C GLY A 34 11.44 2.97 1.54
N ASP A 35 10.83 3.07 2.71
CA ASP A 35 9.48 2.54 2.94
C ASP A 35 8.41 3.57 2.56
N LEU A 36 7.25 3.10 2.10
CA LEU A 36 6.08 3.93 1.81
C LEU A 36 4.95 3.56 2.77
N PHE A 37 4.51 4.53 3.57
CA PHE A 37 3.42 4.38 4.53
C PHE A 37 2.20 5.15 4.02
N VAL A 38 1.01 4.53 4.03
CA VAL A 38 -0.25 5.13 3.62
C VAL A 38 -1.24 5.01 4.76
N ARG A 39 -1.72 6.14 5.30
CA ARG A 39 -2.55 6.19 6.52
C ARG A 39 -3.41 7.45 6.60
N ASP A 40 -4.15 7.62 7.69
CA ASP A 40 -4.91 8.84 7.99
C ASP A 40 -5.90 9.24 6.87
N ASN A 41 -6.75 8.28 6.47
CA ASN A 41 -7.76 8.43 5.40
C ASN A 41 -7.18 8.82 4.04
N SER A 42 -5.92 8.45 3.77
CA SER A 42 -5.29 8.71 2.48
C SER A 42 -5.44 7.53 1.53
N VAL A 43 -5.44 7.86 0.24
CA VAL A 43 -5.35 6.90 -0.84
C VAL A 43 -4.08 7.18 -1.62
N CYS A 44 -3.24 6.17 -1.81
CA CYS A 44 -2.02 6.26 -2.60
C CYS A 44 -2.03 5.21 -3.70
N GLU A 45 -2.04 5.67 -4.95
CA GLU A 45 -1.84 4.81 -6.12
C GLU A 45 -0.35 4.82 -6.50
N VAL A 46 0.28 3.66 -6.43
CA VAL A 46 1.71 3.47 -6.66
C VAL A 46 1.89 2.84 -8.03
N THR A 47 2.27 3.63 -9.04
CA THR A 47 2.67 3.13 -10.37
C THR A 47 4.19 3.06 -10.53
N GLY A 48 4.93 3.78 -9.69
CA GLY A 48 6.39 3.77 -9.64
C GLY A 48 7.01 2.61 -8.85
N MET A 49 8.18 2.87 -8.26
CA MET A 49 8.93 1.86 -7.50
C MET A 49 9.15 2.27 -6.05
N VAL A 50 8.90 1.33 -5.13
CA VAL A 50 9.27 1.43 -3.72
C VAL A 50 10.36 0.40 -3.44
N SER A 51 11.57 0.86 -3.10
CA SER A 51 12.70 -0.06 -2.85
C SER A 51 12.65 -0.73 -1.46
N GLY A 52 11.87 -0.17 -0.53
CA GLY A 52 11.59 -0.72 0.78
C GLY A 52 10.27 -1.47 0.80
N ASN A 53 9.57 -1.37 1.93
CA ASN A 53 8.27 -1.95 2.16
C ASN A 53 7.14 -0.96 1.80
N LEU A 54 5.99 -1.50 1.42
CA LEU A 54 4.74 -0.74 1.28
C LEU A 54 3.83 -1.09 2.44
N LEU A 55 3.39 -0.11 3.23
CA LEU A 55 2.52 -0.31 4.37
C LEU A 55 1.22 0.47 4.18
N ALA A 56 0.10 -0.25 4.07
CA ALA A 56 -1.23 0.30 4.23
C ALA A 56 -1.62 0.21 5.71
N GLU A 57 -1.49 1.31 6.44
CA GLU A 57 -1.85 1.37 7.86
C GLU A 57 -3.33 1.77 8.01
N ARG A 58 -3.81 1.81 9.26
CA ARG A 58 -5.21 2.10 9.59
C ARG A 58 -5.78 3.27 8.78
N THR A 59 -6.95 3.00 8.17
CA THR A 59 -7.69 3.89 7.25
C THR A 59 -6.96 4.38 6.00
N GLY A 60 -5.71 3.98 5.78
CA GLY A 60 -5.01 4.20 4.52
C GLY A 60 -5.38 3.14 3.48
N LYS A 61 -5.40 3.55 2.20
CA LYS A 61 -5.53 2.65 1.05
C LYS A 61 -4.34 2.76 0.12
N ALA A 62 -3.58 1.69 -0.04
CA ALA A 62 -2.52 1.58 -1.02
C ALA A 62 -2.98 0.73 -2.22
N VAL A 63 -2.85 1.28 -3.43
CA VAL A 63 -3.12 0.58 -4.69
C VAL A 63 -1.80 0.43 -5.43
N LEU A 64 -1.22 -0.76 -5.44
CA LEU A 64 0.06 -1.03 -6.09
C LEU A 64 -0.15 -1.50 -7.53
N ARG A 65 0.23 -0.68 -8.50
CA ARG A 65 0.35 -1.05 -9.93
C ARG A 65 1.80 -1.19 -10.39
N GLY A 66 2.72 -0.56 -9.69
CA GLY A 66 4.16 -0.61 -9.96
C GLY A 66 4.85 -1.76 -9.23
N MET A 67 5.97 -1.47 -8.57
CA MET A 67 6.81 -2.49 -7.94
C MET A 67 7.19 -2.14 -6.49
N VAL A 68 7.12 -3.14 -5.61
CA VAL A 68 7.68 -3.12 -4.26
C VAL A 68 8.81 -4.14 -4.16
N ALA A 69 10.02 -3.68 -3.82
CA ALA A 69 11.21 -4.53 -3.80
C ALA A 69 11.37 -5.38 -2.52
N LYS A 70 10.61 -5.05 -1.46
CA LYS A 70 10.47 -5.89 -0.26
C LYS A 70 9.02 -6.35 -0.12
N SER A 71 8.46 -6.29 1.08
CA SER A 71 7.12 -6.79 1.37
C SER A 71 6.07 -5.68 1.30
N ALA A 72 4.84 -6.05 0.98
CA ALA A 72 3.67 -5.20 1.08
C ALA A 72 2.79 -5.67 2.23
N LYS A 73 2.37 -4.76 3.11
CA LYS A 73 1.69 -5.11 4.36
C LYS A 73 0.46 -4.24 4.58
N ALA A 74 -0.65 -4.88 4.94
CA ALA A 74 -1.83 -4.19 5.45
C ALA A 74 -1.90 -4.35 6.96
N THR A 75 -1.77 -3.25 7.70
CA THR A 75 -1.87 -3.21 9.17
C THR A 75 -3.12 -2.43 9.57
N GLY A 76 -4.30 -3.01 9.30
CA GLY A 76 -5.59 -2.34 9.48
C GLY A 76 -6.01 -1.40 8.33
N GLY A 77 -5.20 -1.29 7.28
CA GLY A 77 -5.52 -0.55 6.06
C GLY A 77 -6.02 -1.43 4.91
N ASP A 78 -6.22 -0.79 3.76
CA ASP A 78 -6.58 -1.46 2.50
C ASP A 78 -5.36 -1.54 1.59
N LEU A 79 -5.07 -2.74 1.10
CA LEU A 79 -3.97 -2.98 0.18
C LEU A 79 -4.47 -3.74 -1.04
N GLU A 80 -4.37 -3.13 -2.21
CA GLU A 80 -4.67 -3.78 -3.49
C GLU A 80 -3.39 -3.94 -4.29
N ILE A 81 -3.09 -5.17 -4.71
CA ILE A 81 -1.90 -5.52 -5.47
C ILE A 81 -2.30 -5.89 -6.89
N TYR A 82 -1.96 -5.02 -7.84
CA TYR A 82 -2.07 -5.25 -9.29
C TYR A 82 -0.70 -5.39 -9.96
N GLY A 83 0.35 -4.86 -9.33
CA GLY A 83 1.72 -4.88 -9.82
C GLY A 83 2.55 -6.04 -9.26
N MET A 84 3.81 -5.74 -8.93
CA MET A 84 4.78 -6.73 -8.47
C MET A 84 5.21 -6.49 -7.02
N VAL A 85 5.27 -7.56 -6.23
CA VAL A 85 5.88 -7.59 -4.89
C VAL A 85 6.98 -8.65 -4.87
N VAL A 86 8.21 -8.25 -4.58
CA VAL A 86 9.35 -9.17 -4.54
C VAL A 86 9.36 -10.00 -3.25
N GLY A 87 8.99 -9.39 -2.13
CA GLY A 87 8.85 -10.07 -0.85
C GLY A 87 7.45 -10.65 -0.67
N ASP A 88 6.99 -10.62 0.58
CA ASP A 88 5.69 -11.16 0.97
C ASP A 88 4.59 -10.11 0.86
N VAL A 89 3.35 -10.57 0.69
CA VAL A 89 2.14 -9.77 0.92
C VAL A 89 1.51 -10.25 2.23
N VAL A 90 1.40 -9.37 3.23
CA VAL A 90 0.97 -9.75 4.58
C VAL A 90 -0.27 -8.96 4.99
N ASN A 91 -1.33 -9.65 5.41
CA ASN A 91 -2.52 -9.04 5.99
C ASN A 91 -2.53 -9.21 7.53
N GLU A 92 -2.29 -8.12 8.25
CA GLU A 92 -2.39 -8.01 9.72
C GLU A 92 -3.57 -7.11 10.12
N GLY A 93 -4.79 -7.61 9.85
CA GLY A 93 -6.03 -6.98 10.33
C GLY A 93 -6.60 -5.90 9.40
N GLY A 94 -6.14 -5.82 8.15
CA GLY A 94 -6.71 -4.98 7.11
C GLY A 94 -7.49 -5.76 6.05
N ARG A 95 -7.67 -5.16 4.88
CA ARG A 95 -8.20 -5.83 3.67
C ARG A 95 -7.11 -5.90 2.62
N VAL A 96 -6.83 -7.10 2.14
CA VAL A 96 -5.87 -7.32 1.06
C VAL A 96 -6.58 -7.92 -0.13
N TYR A 97 -6.42 -7.31 -1.30
CA TYR A 97 -6.79 -7.89 -2.58
C TYR A 97 -5.53 -8.07 -3.42
N VAL A 98 -5.38 -9.25 -4.02
CA VAL A 98 -4.26 -9.57 -4.93
C VAL A 98 -4.87 -9.96 -6.27
N ASP A 99 -4.66 -9.15 -7.28
CA ASP A 99 -5.18 -9.36 -8.62
C ASP A 99 -4.53 -10.58 -9.29
N ARG A 100 -5.27 -11.24 -10.20
CA ARG A 100 -4.79 -12.42 -10.92
C ARG A 100 -3.59 -12.14 -11.84
N GLY A 101 -3.45 -10.90 -12.33
CA GLY A 101 -2.32 -10.46 -13.16
C GLY A 101 -1.10 -9.99 -12.35
N SER A 102 -1.21 -9.91 -11.02
CA SER A 102 -0.10 -9.49 -10.17
C SER A 102 0.98 -10.58 -10.06
N LEU A 103 2.20 -10.17 -9.69
CA LEU A 103 3.31 -11.08 -9.43
C LEU A 103 3.83 -10.90 -8.01
N VAL A 104 3.60 -11.91 -7.16
CA VAL A 104 4.17 -11.99 -5.81
C VAL A 104 5.24 -13.08 -5.82
N LYS A 105 6.51 -12.70 -5.59
CA LYS A 105 7.63 -13.67 -5.54
C LYS A 105 7.77 -14.36 -4.18
N GLY A 106 7.36 -13.69 -3.10
CA GLY A 106 7.25 -14.28 -1.77
C GLY A 106 5.91 -15.00 -1.57
N LYS A 107 5.41 -14.97 -0.34
CA LYS A 107 4.15 -15.58 0.08
C LYS A 107 3.05 -14.54 0.25
N VAL A 108 1.81 -14.96 0.08
CA VAL A 108 0.64 -14.21 0.55
C VAL A 108 0.22 -14.81 1.90
N ILE A 109 0.27 -14.00 2.95
CA ILE A 109 0.07 -14.43 4.34
C ILE A 109 -1.13 -13.69 4.93
N GLY A 110 -2.06 -14.45 5.50
CA GLY A 110 -3.32 -13.92 6.05
C GLY A 110 -4.48 -13.99 5.06
N GLU A 111 -5.62 -13.44 5.47
CA GLU A 111 -6.84 -13.42 4.66
C GLU A 111 -6.69 -12.47 3.46
N LYS A 112 -7.21 -12.89 2.30
CA LYS A 112 -7.35 -12.06 1.11
C LYS A 112 -8.80 -12.01 0.67
N LEU A 113 -9.16 -10.94 -0.03
CA LEU A 113 -10.41 -10.81 -0.74
C LEU A 113 -10.30 -11.46 -2.13
N ASP A 114 -11.44 -11.90 -2.66
CA ASP A 114 -11.53 -12.44 -4.01
C ASP A 114 -11.91 -11.39 -5.06
N ALA A 115 -12.25 -10.17 -4.63
CA ALA A 115 -12.59 -9.03 -5.48
C ALA A 115 -11.92 -7.73 -4.97
N PRO A 116 -11.71 -6.74 -5.86
CA PRO A 116 -11.20 -5.41 -5.50
C PRO A 116 -12.03 -4.74 -4.41
N ILE A 117 -11.40 -3.86 -3.63
CA ILE A 117 -12.07 -3.11 -2.58
C ILE A 117 -12.80 -1.92 -3.23
N PRO A 118 -14.13 -1.82 -3.12
CA PRO A 118 -14.89 -0.74 -3.73
C PRO A 118 -14.35 0.64 -3.32
N PRO A 119 -14.32 1.63 -4.22
CA PRO A 119 -14.02 3.01 -3.86
C PRO A 119 -14.96 3.50 -2.76
N GLY A 120 -14.42 4.12 -1.71
CA GLY A 120 -15.21 4.65 -0.60
C GLY A 120 -15.79 3.59 0.35
N ALA A 121 -15.38 2.33 0.24
CA ALA A 121 -15.75 1.31 1.22
C ALA A 121 -15.32 1.76 2.63
N PRO A 122 -16.18 1.66 3.65
CA PRO A 122 -15.82 1.96 5.03
C PRO A 122 -14.53 1.22 5.42
N ALA A 123 -13.70 1.84 6.25
CA ALA A 123 -12.49 1.22 6.76
C ALA A 123 -12.79 -0.17 7.35
N ALA A 124 -11.83 -1.09 7.24
CA ALA A 124 -11.98 -2.43 7.77
C ALA A 124 -12.40 -2.37 9.26
N PRO A 125 -13.43 -3.12 9.68
CA PRO A 125 -13.77 -3.19 11.10
C PRO A 125 -12.57 -3.75 11.86
N PRO A 126 -12.29 -3.27 13.08
CA PRO A 126 -11.18 -3.77 13.88
C PRO A 126 -11.36 -5.27 14.11
N LYS A 127 -10.34 -6.07 13.75
CA LYS A 127 -10.37 -7.51 13.99
C LYS A 127 -10.33 -7.73 15.52
N PRO A 128 -11.19 -8.61 16.08
CA PRO A 128 -11.15 -8.91 17.51
C PRO A 128 -9.74 -9.40 17.91
N PRO A 129 -9.23 -9.04 19.10
CA PRO A 129 -8.05 -9.70 19.64
C PRO A 129 -8.39 -11.18 19.84
N GLY A 130 -7.65 -12.05 19.15
CA GLY A 130 -7.75 -13.50 19.29
C GLY A 130 -7.10 -14.01 20.56
#